data_AF-A0A951ADL1-F1
#
_entry.id   AF-A0A951ADL1-F1
#
_cell.length_a   1.000
_cell.length_b   1.000
_cell.length_c   1.000
_cell.angle_alpha   90.00
_cell.angle_beta   90.00
_cell.angle_gamma   90.00
#
_symmetry.space_group_name_H-M   'P 1'
#
loop_
_entity.id
_entity.type
_entity.pdbx_description
1 polymer ?
#
loop_
_entity_poly.entity_id
_entity_poly.type
_entity_poly.pdbx_seq_one_letter_code
_entity_poly.pdbx_strand_id
1 'polypeptide(L)' 'RMGTPEEVANAVVFLASPRASFITGTNLIIDGALTQRVQF' A
#
# COMPACT_ATOMS: atom_id res chain seq x y z
N ARG A 1 9.03 -1.25 11.80
CA ARG A 1 9.49 0.17 11.93
C ARG A 1 8.29 1.08 11.68
N MET A 2 8.33 2.32 12.14
CA MET A 2 7.39 3.32 11.63
C MET A 2 7.70 3.59 10.17
N GLY A 3 6.66 3.65 9.35
CA GLY A 3 6.79 4.03 7.95
C GLY A 3 6.97 5.54 7.81
N THR A 4 7.47 5.98 6.66
CA THR A 4 7.57 7.40 6.32
C THR A 4 6.43 7.82 5.39
N PRO A 5 6.07 9.11 5.32
CA PRO A 5 5.07 9.61 4.37
C PRO A 5 5.39 9.25 2.92
N GLU A 6 6.68 9.22 2.55
CA GLU A 6 7.14 8.92 1.19
C GLU A 6 6.84 7.47 0.80
N GLU A 7 6.88 6.53 1.76
CA GLU A 7 6.56 5.11 1.49
C GLU A 7 5.09 4.94 1.09
N VAL A 8 4.19 5.70 1.71
CA VAL A 8 2.77 5.72 1.33
C VAL A 8 2.58 6.44 -0.01
N ALA A 9 3.22 7.60 -0.21
CA ALA A 9 3.12 8.38 -1.44
C ALA A 9 3.57 7.57 -2.67
N ASN A 10 4.64 6.79 -2.55
CA ASN A 10 5.11 5.93 -3.65
C ASN A 10 4.07 4.88 -4.06
N ALA A 11 3.36 4.28 -3.10
CA ALA A 11 2.28 3.33 -3.38
C ALA A 11 1.09 4.01 -4.09
N VAL A 12 0.73 5.22 -3.66
CA VAL A 12 -0.32 6.04 -4.30
C VAL A 12 0.08 6.40 -5.74
N VAL A 13 1.30 6.88 -5.95
CA VAL A 13 1.83 7.23 -7.28
C VAL A 13 1.84 6.01 -8.20
N PHE A 14 2.22 4.83 -7.69
CA PHE A 14 2.15 3.59 -8.46
C PHE A 14 0.71 3.28 -8.91
N LEU A 15 -0.26 3.31 -7.98
CA LEU A 15 -1.67 3.06 -8.29
C LEU A 15 -2.27 4.09 -9.26
N ALA A 16 -1.84 5.35 -9.20
CA ALA A 16 -2.26 6.40 -10.11
C ALA A 16 -1.59 6.32 -11.49
N SER A 17 -0.52 5.52 -11.64
CA SER A 17 0.24 5.41 -12.88
C SER A 17 -0.40 4.44 -13.88
N PRO A 18 -0.07 4.54 -15.20
CA PRO A 18 -0.49 3.57 -16.20
C PRO A 18 -0.07 2.12 -15.92
N ARG A 19 0.94 1.92 -15.04
CA ARG A 19 1.44 0.59 -14.67
C ARG A 19 0.44 -0.21 -13.84
N ALA A 20 -0.54 0.45 -13.23
CA ALA A 20 -1.58 -0.17 -12.43
C ALA A 20 -2.91 -0.29 -13.21
N SER A 21 -2.89 -0.23 -14.54
CA SER A 21 -4.10 -0.16 -15.40
C SER A 21 -5.10 -1.30 -15.21
N PHE A 22 -4.67 -2.43 -14.65
CA PHE A 22 -5.54 -3.58 -14.37
C PHE A 22 -5.81 -3.81 -12.88
N ILE A 23 -5.34 -2.91 -12.02
CA ILE A 23 -5.52 -3.00 -10.56
C ILE A 23 -6.73 -2.16 -10.18
N THR A 24 -7.81 -2.81 -9.75
CA THR A 24 -9.03 -2.17 -9.25
C THR A 24 -9.71 -3.06 -8.22
N GLY A 25 -10.57 -2.49 -7.38
CA GLY A 25 -11.36 -3.22 -6.38
C GLY A 25 -10.55 -3.88 -5.26
N THR A 26 -9.34 -3.40 -5.00
CA THR A 26 -8.44 -3.97 -3.97
C THR A 26 -8.04 -2.95 -2.91
N ASN A 27 -7.77 -3.44 -1.71
CA ASN A 27 -7.17 -2.65 -0.62
C ASN A 27 -5.67 -2.91 -0.57
N LEU A 28 -4.87 -1.93 -1.00
CA LEU A 28 -3.42 -1.97 -0.86
C LEU A 28 -3.02 -1.46 0.53
N ILE A 29 -2.62 -2.38 1.42
CA ILE A 29 -2.25 -2.05 2.80
C ILE A 29 -0.75 -1.73 2.90
N ILE A 30 -0.40 -0.55 3.42
CA ILE A 30 0.98 -0.10 3.64
C ILE A 30 1.19 0.18 5.14
N ASP A 31 1.44 -0.85 5.92
CA ASP A 31 1.52 -0.75 7.39
C ASP A 31 2.73 -1.47 8.01
N GLY A 32 3.67 -1.95 7.20
CA GLY A 32 4.82 -2.70 7.70
C GLY A 32 4.47 -4.10 8.24
N ALA A 33 3.44 -4.73 7.70
CA ALA A 33 2.95 -6.07 8.05
C ALA A 33 2.25 -6.17 9.42
N LEU A 34 1.71 -5.06 9.92
CA LEU A 34 0.97 -5.04 11.17
C LEU A 34 -0.37 -5.79 11.04
N THR A 35 -1.13 -5.55 9.98
CA THR A 35 -2.44 -6.18 9.73
C THR A 35 -2.36 -7.70 9.62
N GLN A 36 -1.24 -8.25 9.13
CA GLN A 36 -1.03 -9.70 9.05
C GLN A 36 -0.50 -10.33 10.35
N ARG A 37 0.07 -9.53 11.26
CA ARG A 37 0.62 -10.00 12.53
C ARG A 37 -0.37 -9.97 13.69
N VAL A 38 -1.45 -9.20 13.56
CA VAL A 38 -2.55 -9.19 14.53
C VAL A 38 -3.60 -10.20 14.04
N GLN A 39 -3.43 -11.47 14.42
CA GLN A 39 -4.53 -12.44 14.43
C GLN A 39 -5.06 -12.56 15.86
N PHE A 40 -6.38 -12.45 16.01
CA PHE A 40 -7.08 -12.71 17.27
C PHE A 40 -7.14 -14.21 17.56
#